data_AF-A0A090RFN3-F1
#
_entry.id   AF-A0A090RFN3-F1
#
_cell.length_a   1.000
_cell.length_b   1.000
_cell.length_c   1.000
_cell.angle_alpha   90.00
_cell.angle_beta   90.00
_cell.angle_gamma   90.00
#
_symmetry.space_group_name_H-M   'P 1'
#
loop_
_entity.id
_entity.type
_entity.pdbx_description
1 polymer ?
#
loop_
_entity_poly.entity_id
_entity_poly.type
_entity_poly.pdbx_seq_one_letter_code
_entity_poly.pdbx_strand_id
1 'polypeptide(L)'
;MYQTHFNLVSAPFGLTPNTHLFHALPPHLEAIETTLSALQMGEGIIQIAGEVGTGKTLVCRMLINRLPAHMDLAYLPTPAHPVRHCDWRWRAS
;
A
#
# COMPACT_ATOMS: atom_id res chain seq x y z
N MET A 1 -18.14 17.70 -16.88
CA MET A 1 -19.45 17.02 -16.86
C MET A 1 -19.78 16.46 -15.48
N TYR A 2 -19.06 15.46 -14.96
CA TYR A 2 -19.32 14.91 -13.62
C TYR A 2 -19.02 15.89 -12.47
N GLN A 3 -17.88 16.59 -12.52
CA GLN A 3 -17.50 17.54 -11.45
C GLN A 3 -18.53 18.65 -11.24
N THR A 4 -19.00 19.27 -12.33
CA THR A 4 -19.98 20.35 -12.30
C THR A 4 -21.39 19.87 -11.95
N HIS A 5 -21.75 18.63 -12.30
CA HIS A 5 -23.07 18.07 -12.02
C HIS A 5 -23.22 17.56 -10.57
N PHE A 6 -22.12 17.05 -9.98
CA PHE A 6 -22.10 16.48 -8.63
C PHE A 6 -21.29 17.32 -7.62
N ASN A 7 -20.90 18.55 -7.98
CA ASN A 7 -20.06 19.45 -7.18
C ASN A 7 -18.79 18.79 -6.60
N LEU A 8 -18.12 17.96 -7.40
CA LEU A 8 -16.90 17.28 -6.97
C LEU A 8 -15.68 18.21 -7.07
N VAL A 9 -14.83 18.19 -6.04
CA VAL A 9 -13.57 18.94 -5.97
C VAL A 9 -12.46 18.37 -6.87
N SER A 10 -12.63 17.16 -7.40
CA SER A 10 -11.65 16.51 -8.29
C SER A 10 -12.32 15.52 -9.23
N ALA A 11 -11.57 15.02 -10.23
CA ALA A 11 -12.10 14.07 -11.20
C ALA A 11 -12.37 12.70 -10.53
N PRO A 12 -13.60 12.16 -10.60
CA PRO A 12 -13.98 10.97 -9.83
C PRO A 12 -13.38 9.64 -10.30
N PHE A 13 -12.88 9.57 -11.54
CA PHE A 13 -12.38 8.32 -12.14
C PHE A 13 -10.96 8.48 -12.69
N GLY A 14 -10.02 8.81 -11.82
CA GLY A 14 -8.59 8.83 -12.17
C GLY A 14 -8.07 7.41 -12.46
N LEU A 15 -7.24 7.27 -13.50
CA LEU A 15 -6.60 5.98 -13.83
C LEU A 15 -5.64 5.51 -12.73
N THR A 16 -5.07 6.45 -11.97
CA THR A 16 -4.17 6.14 -10.87
C THR A 16 -4.95 6.09 -9.56
N PRO A 17 -4.93 4.96 -8.83
CA PRO A 17 -5.53 4.89 -7.51
C PRO A 17 -4.92 5.97 -6.61
N ASN A 18 -5.77 6.85 -6.06
CA ASN A 18 -5.34 7.95 -5.22
C ASN A 18 -5.54 7.58 -3.74
N THR A 19 -4.45 7.41 -3.00
CA THR A 19 -4.49 7.09 -1.56
C THR A 19 -5.07 8.22 -0.71
N HIS A 20 -5.18 9.45 -1.23
CA HIS A 20 -5.90 10.54 -0.54
C HIS A 20 -7.42 10.32 -0.50
N LEU A 21 -7.95 9.44 -1.34
CA LEU A 21 -9.36 9.02 -1.32
C LEU A 21 -9.56 7.74 -0.49
N PHE A 22 -8.58 7.37 0.35
CA PHE A 22 -8.68 6.20 1.22
C PHE A 22 -9.82 6.36 2.22
N HIS A 23 -10.82 5.49 2.12
CA HIS A 23 -11.85 5.36 3.14
C HIS A 23 -11.39 4.35 4.20
N ALA A 24 -11.09 4.87 5.39
CA ALA A 24 -10.52 4.13 6.49
C ALA A 24 -11.57 3.26 7.22
N LEU A 25 -11.98 2.15 6.61
CA LEU A 25 -12.81 1.17 7.30
C LEU A 25 -12.05 0.59 8.50
N PRO A 26 -12.73 0.30 9.63
CA PRO A 26 -12.07 -0.23 10.83
C PRO A 26 -11.15 -1.44 10.58
N PRO A 27 -11.52 -2.44 9.77
CA PRO A 27 -10.63 -3.58 9.48
C PRO A 27 -9.34 -3.19 8.74
N HIS A 28 -9.37 -2.13 7.94
CA HIS A 28 -8.16 -1.64 7.27
C HIS A 28 -7.21 -0.97 8.25
N LEU A 29 -7.74 -0.17 9.17
CA LEU A 29 -6.95 0.50 10.20
C LEU A 29 -6.31 -0.52 11.14
N GLU A 30 -7.08 -1.48 11.61
CA GLU A 30 -6.60 -2.56 12.48
C GLU A 30 -5.49 -3.39 11.82
N ALA A 31 -5.67 -3.76 10.54
CA ALA A 31 -4.64 -4.48 9.79
C ALA A 31 -3.35 -3.65 9.63
N ILE A 32 -3.47 -2.33 9.39
CA ILE A 32 -2.33 -1.41 9.29
C ILE A 32 -1.59 -1.33 10.63
N GLU A 33 -2.30 -1.05 11.72
CA GLU A 33 -1.72 -0.85 13.06
C GLU A 33 -1.07 -2.12 13.59
N THR A 34 -1.72 -3.27 13.39
CA THR A 34 -1.18 -4.59 13.76
C THR A 34 0.11 -4.88 12.99
N THR A 35 0.11 -4.64 11.67
CA THR A 35 1.30 -4.85 10.84
C THR A 35 2.45 -3.92 11.25
N LEU A 36 2.17 -2.64 11.50
CA LEU A 36 3.19 -1.69 11.94
C LEU A 36 3.79 -2.08 13.31
N SER A 37 2.95 -2.57 14.24
CA SER A 37 3.40 -3.02 15.56
C SER A 37 4.30 -4.25 15.44
N ALA A 38 3.90 -5.25 14.65
CA ALA A 38 4.70 -6.43 14.37
C ALA A 38 6.05 -6.09 13.70
N LEU A 39 6.07 -5.14 12.77
CA LEU A 39 7.31 -4.64 12.15
C LEU A 39 8.23 -3.98 13.19
N GLN A 40 7.69 -3.18 14.12
CA GLN A 40 8.47 -2.55 15.20
C GLN A 40 9.03 -3.58 16.18
N MET A 41 8.32 -4.69 16.41
CA MET A 41 8.77 -5.79 17.26
C MET A 41 9.81 -6.69 16.57
N GLY A 42 10.06 -6.51 15.28
CA GLY A 42 11.01 -7.31 14.51
C GLY A 42 10.47 -8.70 14.14
N GLU A 43 9.16 -8.86 14.01
CA GLU A 43 8.57 -10.10 13.49
C GLU A 43 9.04 -10.36 12.06
N GLY A 44 9.35 -11.63 11.75
CA GLY A 44 10.01 -11.99 10.50
C GLY A 44 9.13 -11.90 9.25
N ILE A 45 7.93 -12.49 9.28
CA ILE A 45 7.02 -12.56 8.12
C ILE A 45 5.61 -12.21 8.58
N ILE A 46 5.02 -11.20 7.96
CA ILE A 46 3.64 -10.76 8.22
C ILE A 46 2.81 -10.96 6.94
N GLN A 47 1.66 -11.61 7.07
CA GLN A 47 0.75 -11.88 5.95
C GLN A 47 -0.59 -11.18 6.16
N ILE A 48 -1.05 -10.45 5.14
CA ILE A 48 -2.37 -9.82 5.11
C ILE A 48 -3.30 -10.67 4.26
N ALA A 49 -4.31 -11.28 4.88
CA ALA A 49 -5.29 -12.16 4.24
C ALA A 49 -6.71 -11.57 4.28
N GLY A 50 -7.59 -12.07 3.40
CA GLY A 50 -8.97 -11.61 3.28
C GLY A 50 -9.57 -11.96 1.91
N GLU A 51 -10.88 -11.84 1.77
CA GLU A 51 -11.61 -12.18 0.54
C GLU A 51 -11.27 -11.28 -0.66
N VAL A 52 -11.65 -11.71 -1.86
CA VAL A 52 -11.46 -10.89 -3.07
C VAL A 52 -12.24 -9.57 -2.92
N GLY A 53 -11.61 -8.45 -3.26
CA GLY A 53 -12.25 -7.13 -3.15
C GLY A 53 -12.18 -6.48 -1.76
N THR A 54 -11.62 -7.12 -0.73
CA THR A 54 -11.53 -6.55 0.63
C THR A 54 -10.40 -5.54 0.83
N GLY A 55 -9.85 -4.96 -0.25
CA GLY A 55 -8.86 -3.89 -0.12
C GLY A 55 -7.47 -4.30 0.37
N LYS A 56 -7.07 -5.58 0.32
CA LYS A 56 -5.71 -6.01 0.71
C LYS A 56 -4.59 -5.20 0.05
N THR A 57 -4.68 -5.00 -1.27
CA THR A 57 -3.72 -4.19 -2.04
C THR A 57 -3.70 -2.73 -1.57
N LEU A 58 -4.87 -2.20 -1.18
CA LEU A 58 -5.00 -0.85 -0.63
C LEU A 58 -4.31 -0.74 0.73
N VAL A 59 -4.52 -1.72 1.61
CA VAL A 59 -3.84 -1.82 2.91
C VAL A 59 -2.31 -1.86 2.73
N CYS A 60 -1.80 -2.71 1.83
CA CYS A 60 -0.35 -2.75 1.53
C CYS A 60 0.17 -1.39 1.05
N ARG A 61 -0.59 -0.69 0.21
CA ARG A 61 -0.20 0.63 -0.29
C ARG A 61 -0.24 1.72 0.78
N MET A 62 -1.16 1.61 1.75
CA MET A 62 -1.20 2.50 2.91
C MET A 62 -0.05 2.23 3.89
N LEU A 63 0.37 0.98 4.04
CA LEU A 63 1.54 0.62 4.86
C LEU A 63 2.82 1.24 4.32
N ILE A 64 3.02 1.24 3.00
CA ILE A 64 4.15 1.92 2.33
C ILE A 64 4.22 3.40 2.73
N ASN A 65 3.08 4.07 2.78
CA ASN A 65 3.00 5.49 3.13
C ASN A 65 3.19 5.77 4.63
N ARG A 66 3.06 4.75 5.49
CA ARG A 66 3.13 4.86 6.97
C ARG A 66 4.35 4.17 7.56
N LEU A 67 5.22 3.61 6.73
CA LEU A 67 6.41 2.90 7.19
C LEU A 67 7.34 3.88 7.95
N PRO A 68 7.94 3.47 9.08
CA PRO A 68 8.90 4.29 9.79
C PRO A 68 10.11 4.65 8.92
N ALA A 69 10.64 5.87 9.09
CA ALA A 69 11.76 6.37 8.29
C ALA A 69 13.09 5.60 8.45
N HIS A 70 13.21 4.75 9.48
CA HIS A 70 14.39 3.92 9.72
C HIS A 70 14.32 2.56 9.02
N MET A 71 13.21 2.26 8.33
CA MET A 71 13.04 1.02 7.57
C MET A 71 13.21 1.29 6.09
N ASP A 72 14.04 0.48 5.45
CA ASP A 72 14.12 0.46 4.00
C ASP A 72 12.99 -0.38 3.41
N LEU A 73 12.40 0.11 2.32
CA LEU A 73 11.25 -0.50 1.68
C LEU A 73 11.57 -0.98 0.27
N ALA A 74 11.33 -2.27 0.02
CA ALA A 74 11.24 -2.82 -1.33
C ALA A 74 9.80 -3.29 -1.59
N TYR A 75 9.13 -2.71 -2.58
CA TYR A 75 7.77 -3.07 -2.97
C TYR A 75 7.75 -3.88 -4.26
N LEU A 76 7.20 -5.10 -4.21
CA LEU A 76 7.08 -6.03 -5.33
C LEU A 76 5.59 -6.28 -5.67
N PRO A 77 4.94 -5.43 -6.50
CA PRO A 77 3.51 -5.54 -6.81
C PRO A 77 3.15 -6.75 -7.67
N THR A 78 4.13 -7.34 -8.35
CA THR A 78 3.93 -8.45 -9.26
C THR A 78 5.11 -9.41 -9.11
N PRO A 79 4.91 -10.68 -8.73
CA PRO A 79 5.97 -11.66 -8.80
C PRO A 79 6.39 -11.78 -10.28
N ALA A 80 7.65 -11.45 -10.55
CA ALA A 80 8.10 -11.11 -11.89
C ALA A 80 7.94 -12.24 -12.91
N HIS A 81 7.65 -11.83 -14.16
CA HIS A 81 8.12 -12.52 -15.36
C HIS A 81 9.61 -12.94 -15.22
N PRO A 82 10.08 -14.00 -15.90
CA PRO A 82 11.38 -14.62 -15.65
C PRO A 82 12.50 -13.58 -15.63
N VAL A 83 13.19 -13.52 -14.49
CA VAL A 83 14.28 -12.59 -14.19
C VAL A 83 15.41 -12.80 -15.20
N ARG A 84 15.54 -11.90 -16.16
CA ARG A 84 16.77 -11.70 -16.93
C ARG A 84 17.30 -10.33 -16.53
N HIS A 85 18.33 -10.31 -15.69
CA HIS A 85 19.00 -9.13 -15.11
C HIS A 85 18.15 -8.28 -14.13
N CYS A 86 18.12 -8.69 -12.86
CA CYS A 86 17.90 -7.75 -11.75
C CYS A 86 19.25 -7.45 -11.10
N ASP A 87 19.84 -6.30 -11.42
CA ASP A 87 21.06 -5.78 -10.78
C ASP A 87 20.64 -4.88 -9.60
N TRP A 88 20.40 -5.49 -8.44
CA TRP A 88 19.99 -4.79 -7.22
C TRP A 88 21.21 -4.12 -6.56
N ARG A 89 21.68 -2.98 -7.11
CA ARG A 89 22.70 -2.16 -6.43
C ARG A 89 22.08 -1.31 -5.32
N TRP A 90 22.05 -1.88 -4.12
CA TRP A 90 21.88 -1.12 -2.88
C TRP A 90 22.98 -0.06 -2.74
N ARG A 91 22.59 1.23 -2.69
CA ARG A 91 23.48 2.31 -2.23
C ARG A 91 23.08 2.67 -0.81
N ALA A 92 23.82 2.14 0.17
CA ALA A 92 23.85 2.72 1.51
C ALA A 92 24.58 4.08 1.44
N SER A 93 24.02 5.11 2.06
CA SER A 93 24.70 6.38 2.38
C SER A 93 24.68 6.55 3.89
#